data_AF-A0A522X7A7-F1
#
_entry.id   AF-A0A522X7A7-F1
#
_cell.length_a   1.000
_cell.length_b   1.000
_cell.length_c   1.000
_cell.angle_alpha   90.00
_cell.angle_beta   90.00
_cell.angle_gamma   90.00
#
_symmetry.space_group_name_H-M   'P 1'
#
loop_
_entity.id
_entity.type
_entity.pdbx_description
1 polymer ?
#
loop_
_entity_poly.entity_id
_entity_poly.type
_entity_poly.pdbx_seq_one_letter_code
_entity_poly.pdbx_strand_id
1 'polypeptide(L)' 'MGIIQPRIYLASQSPRRRELLKQIGINFEMLLLRSDTFRGVDVDETPCADEHPEGYVW' A
#
# COMPACT_ATOMS: atom_id res chain seq x y z
N MET A 1 -6.99 20.47 23.54
CA MET A 1 -7.35 19.09 23.15
C MET A 1 -6.79 18.86 21.75
N GLY A 2 -5.71 18.09 21.62
CA GLY A 2 -5.14 17.80 20.31
C GLY A 2 -6.01 16.77 19.59
N ILE A 3 -6.61 17.15 18.48
CA ILE A 3 -7.21 16.20 17.53
C ILE A 3 -6.13 15.20 17.11
N ILE A 4 -6.25 13.95 17.53
CA ILE A 4 -5.39 12.87 17.06
C ILE A 4 -5.76 12.68 15.59
N GLN A 5 -4.95 13.19 14.67
CA GLN A 5 -5.18 12.94 13.25
C GLN A 5 -4.88 11.45 13.00
N PRO A 6 -5.84 10.67 12.49
CA PRO A 6 -5.62 9.27 12.20
C PRO A 6 -4.49 9.14 11.18
N ARG A 7 -3.45 8.40 11.54
CA ARG A 7 -2.28 8.15 10.70
C ARG A 7 -2.47 6.78 10.06
N ILE A 8 -2.43 6.73 8.73
CA ILE A 8 -2.57 5.46 7.99
C ILE A 8 -1.20 4.91 7.60
N TYR A 9 -1.13 3.61 7.35
CA TYR A 9 0.06 3.00 6.79
C TYR A 9 -0.10 2.81 5.29
N LEU A 10 0.86 3.30 4.50
CA LEU A 10 0.94 3.04 3.08
C LEU A 10 1.75 1.75 2.83
N ALA A 11 1.04 0.65 2.60
CA ALA A 11 1.59 -0.64 2.19
C ALA A 11 1.89 -0.69 0.68
N SER A 12 2.43 0.39 0.11
CA SER A 12 2.78 0.45 -1.31
C SER A 12 4.08 1.19 -1.54
N GLN A 13 4.94 0.60 -2.38
CA GLN A 13 6.19 1.21 -2.82
C GLN A 13 6.01 2.18 -4.00
N SER A 14 4.78 2.35 -4.50
CA SER A 14 4.48 3.22 -5.64
C SER A 14 4.68 4.71 -5.32
N PRO A 15 5.54 5.45 -6.07
CA PRO A 15 5.71 6.89 -5.91
C PRO A 15 4.41 7.66 -6.16
N ARG A 16 3.64 7.23 -7.16
CA ARG A 16 2.37 7.87 -7.51
C ARG A 16 1.35 7.82 -6.38
N ARG A 17 1.24 6.69 -5.67
CA ARG A 17 0.32 6.56 -4.53
C ARG A 17 0.71 7.48 -3.37
N ARG A 18 2.02 7.68 -3.14
CA ARG A 18 2.51 8.65 -2.15
C ARG A 18 2.12 10.08 -2.51
N GLU A 19 2.28 10.45 -3.78
CA GLU A 19 1.94 11.78 -4.26
C GLU A 19 0.46 12.07 -4.13
N LEU A 20 -0.41 11.11 -4.48
CA LEU A 20 -1.86 11.23 -4.33
C LEU A 20 -2.26 11.44 -2.86
N LEU A 21 -1.74 10.64 -1.93
CA LEU A 21 -2.03 10.81 -0.50
C LEU A 21 -1.55 12.16 0.05
N LYS A 22 -0.39 12.64 -0.42
CA LYS A 22 0.11 13.98 -0.09
C LYS A 22 -0.80 15.08 -0.62
N GLN A 23 -1.30 14.96 -1.86
CA GLN A 23 -2.21 15.93 -2.47
C GLN A 23 -3.55 16.03 -1.71
N ILE A 24 -4.03 14.91 -1.18
CA ILE A 24 -5.29 14.85 -0.40
C ILE A 24 -5.07 15.26 1.07
N GLY A 25 -3.82 15.49 1.50
CA GLY A 25 -3.49 15.94 2.85
C GLY A 25 -3.63 14.85 3.92
N ILE A 26 -3.56 13.58 3.54
CA ILE A 26 -3.64 12.46 4.50
C ILE A 26 -2.26 12.24 5.13
N ASN A 27 -2.21 12.14 6.45
CA ASN A 27 -1.00 11.73 7.14
C ASN A 27 -0.81 10.21 7.02
N PHE A 28 0.32 9.81 6.43
CA PHE A 28 0.66 8.40 6.29
C PHE A 28 2.12 8.12 6.63
N GLU A 29 2.39 6.86 6.92
CA GLU A 29 3.74 6.32 7.11
C GLU A 29 3.95 5.12 6.18
N MET A 30 5.14 4.99 5.59
CA MET A 30 5.45 3.87 4.71
C MET A 30 5.88 2.65 5.51
N LEU A 31 5.35 1.48 5.15
CA LEU A 31 5.81 0.20 5.70
C LEU A 31 7.06 -0.29 4.95
N LEU A 32 8.21 0.33 5.23
CA LEU A 32 9.48 0.03 4.56
C LEU A 32 10.06 -1.34 4.91
N LEU A 33 9.68 -1.95 6.04
CA LEU A 33 10.16 -3.28 6.45
C LEU A 33 9.67 -4.42 5.52
N ARG A 34 8.68 -4.18 4.66
CA ARG A 34 8.18 -5.16 3.69
C ARG A 34 9.02 -5.24 2.40
N SER A 35 10.03 -4.38 2.27
CA SER A 35 10.90 -4.31 1.08
C SER A 35 12.23 -5.02 1.26
N ASP A 36 12.41 -5.77 2.35
CA ASP A 36 13.65 -6.50 2.60
C ASP A 36 13.81 -7.65 1.60
N THR A 37 14.82 -7.55 0.74
CA THR A 37 15.12 -8.54 -0.31
C THR A 37 15.39 -9.94 0.23
N PHE A 38 15.72 -10.08 1.52
CA PHE A 38 15.96 -11.36 2.17
C PHE A 38 14.67 -12.06 2.63
N ARG A 39 13.55 -11.34 2.73
CA ARG A 39 12.25 -11.91 3.15
C ARG A 39 11.43 -12.55 2.03
N GLY A 40 11.81 -12.34 0.75
CA GLY A 40 10.99 -12.77 -0.39
C GLY A 40 9.81 -11.84 -0.66
N VAL A 41 8.93 -12.22 -1.59
CA VAL A 41 7.74 -11.43 -1.93
C VAL A 41 6.71 -11.52 -0.80
N ASP A 42 6.24 -10.37 -0.29
CA ASP A 42 5.27 -10.31 0.81
C ASP A 42 3.85 -10.73 0.35
N VAL A 43 3.55 -10.52 -0.93
CA VAL A 43 2.25 -10.83 -1.56
C VAL A 43 2.53 -11.40 -2.96
N ASP A 44 1.98 -12.58 -3.25
CA ASP A 44 1.98 -13.11 -4.62
C ASP A 44 0.85 -12.47 -5.42
N GLU A 45 1.22 -11.63 -6.38
CA GLU A 45 0.29 -10.93 -7.26
C GLU A 45 -0.01 -11.74 -8.54
N THR A 46 0.40 -13.01 -8.63
CA THR A 46 0.10 -13.87 -9.78
C THR A 46 -1.41 -14.17 -9.83
N PRO A 47 -2.13 -13.80 -10.90
CA PRO A 47 -3.54 -14.09 -11.01
C PRO A 47 -3.81 -15.61 -11.02
N CYS A 48 -4.89 -16.02 -10.39
CA CYS A 48 -5.35 -17.41 -10.49
C CYS A 48 -5.90 -17.71 -11.89
N ALA A 49 -5.92 -18.99 -12.27
CA ALA A 49 -6.57 -19.41 -13.50
C ALA A 49 -8.07 -19.06 -13.44
N ASP A 50 -8.58 -18.47 -14.53
CA ASP A 50 -9.96 -17.97 -14.66
C ASP A 50 -10.37 -16.87 -13.66
N GLU A 51 -9.41 -16.23 -13.00
CA GLU A 51 -9.70 -15.07 -12.15
C GLU A 51 -10.09 -13.85 -13.00
N HIS A 52 -11.30 -13.35 -12.78
CA HIS A 52 -11.76 -12.15 -13.45
C HIS A 52 -11.00 -10.92 -12.91
N PRO A 53 -10.74 -9.88 -13.73
CA PRO A 53 -9.99 -8.70 -13.28
C PRO A 53 -10.58 -8.03 -12.03
N GLU A 54 -11.92 -8.01 -11.92
CA GLU A 54 -12.64 -7.46 -10.76
C GLU A 54 -12.42 -8.28 -9.49
N GLY A 55 -12.22 -9.60 -9.63
CA GLY A 55 -11.86 -10.49 -8.52
C GLY A 55 -10.41 -10.32 -8.09
N TYR A 56 -9.51 -10.08 -9.04
CA TYR A 56 -8.09 -9.86 -8.78
C TYR A 56 -7.80 -8.54 -8.03
N VAL A 57 -8.54 -7.46 -8.32
CA VAL A 57 -8.30 -6.12 -7.74
C VAL A 57 -9.21 -5.75 -6.56
N TRP A 58 -9.93 -6.73 -5.98
CA TRP A 58 -10.96 -6.52 -4.95
C TRP A 58 -10.47 -5.74 -3.72
#